data_AF-A0A376LFB4-F1
#
_entry.id   AF-A0A376LFB4-F1
#
_cell.length_a   1.000
_cell.length_b   1.000
_cell.length_c   1.000
_cell.angle_alpha   90.00
_cell.angle_beta   90.00
_cell.angle_gamma   90.00
#
_symmetry.space_group_name_H-M   'P 1'
#
loop_
_entity.id
_entity.type
_entity.pdbx_description
1 polymer ?
#
loop_
_entity_poly.entity_id
_entity_poly.type
_entity_poly.pdbx_seq_one_letter_code
_entity_poly.pdbx_strand_id
1 'polypeptide(L)'
;MAPRFFEGIRCYDSHKGPVVFRHREHMQRLHDSAKIYRFPVSQSIDELMEACRDVIRKNNLTSAYIRPLIFVGDVGMGVNPPAGYSTDVIIAAFPWGAYLGAEALEQGIDAMVSSWNRAAPNTIPTAAKAGGNYLSSLLVGSEARRHGYQEGIALDVNGYISEGAGENLFEVKDGVLFTPTVHLIRAAGYYP
;
A
#
# COMPACT_ATOMS: atom_id res chain seq x y z
N MET A 1 14.06 11.59 6.07
CA MET A 1 13.35 10.30 6.25
C MET A 1 13.87 9.35 5.18
N ALA A 2 14.38 8.16 5.52
CA ALA A 2 14.96 7.25 4.53
C ALA A 2 13.91 6.83 3.46
N PRO A 3 14.28 6.80 2.16
CA PRO A 3 13.38 6.31 1.13
C PRO A 3 13.12 4.80 1.33
N ARG A 4 11.86 4.40 1.11
CA ARG A 4 11.37 3.06 1.45
C ARG A 4 10.19 2.63 0.59
N PHE A 5 10.03 1.32 0.40
CA PHE A 5 8.95 0.68 -0.34
C PHE A 5 8.33 -0.41 0.52
N PHE A 6 7.02 -0.57 0.46
CA PHE A 6 6.35 -1.52 1.35
C PHE A 6 5.12 -2.15 0.74
N GLU A 7 4.67 -3.23 1.37
CA GLU A 7 3.41 -3.88 1.04
C GLU A 7 2.48 -3.99 2.24
N GLY A 8 1.20 -4.18 1.95
CA GLY A 8 0.21 -4.49 2.95
C GLY A 8 -0.50 -5.78 2.56
N ILE A 9 -0.15 -6.87 3.23
CA ILE A 9 -0.63 -8.21 2.90
C ILE A 9 -1.52 -8.69 4.04
N ARG A 10 -2.55 -9.49 3.74
CA ARG A 10 -3.36 -10.14 4.78
C ARG A 10 -3.22 -11.66 4.70
N CYS A 11 -3.04 -12.25 5.87
CA CYS A 11 -3.27 -13.66 6.13
C CYS A 11 -4.65 -13.80 6.78
N TYR A 12 -5.43 -14.74 6.27
CA TYR A 12 -6.76 -15.05 6.75
C TYR A 12 -6.82 -16.47 7.28
N ASP A 13 -7.54 -16.68 8.37
CA ASP A 13 -7.94 -18.01 8.79
C ASP A 13 -9.09 -18.47 7.88
N SER A 14 -8.91 -19.62 7.23
CA SER A 14 -9.79 -20.11 6.18
C SER A 14 -10.13 -21.59 6.37
N HIS A 15 -11.02 -22.12 5.56
CA HIS A 15 -11.32 -23.56 5.53
C HIS A 15 -10.09 -24.44 5.17
N LYS A 16 -8.99 -23.85 4.69
CA LYS A 16 -7.70 -24.53 4.43
C LYS A 16 -6.65 -24.24 5.50
N GLY A 17 -7.03 -23.60 6.62
CA GLY A 17 -6.13 -23.00 7.59
C GLY A 17 -5.64 -21.60 7.18
N PRO A 18 -4.56 -21.09 7.81
CA PRO A 18 -4.01 -19.76 7.54
C PRO A 18 -3.49 -19.63 6.10
N VAL A 19 -4.05 -18.71 5.33
CA VAL A 19 -3.70 -18.47 3.92
C VAL A 19 -3.33 -17.02 3.68
N VAL A 20 -2.25 -16.77 2.93
CA VAL A 20 -1.83 -15.41 2.55
C VAL A 20 -2.44 -15.05 1.21
N PHE A 21 -3.31 -14.05 1.17
CA PHE A 21 -4.04 -13.67 -0.03
C PHE A 21 -3.10 -12.96 -1.03
N ARG A 22 -3.10 -13.44 -2.29
CA ARG A 22 -2.30 -12.89 -3.41
C ARG A 22 -0.82 -12.64 -3.08
N HIS A 23 -0.23 -13.58 -2.34
CA HIS A 23 1.08 -13.43 -1.73
C HIS A 23 2.18 -13.12 -2.76
N ARG A 24 2.22 -13.85 -3.87
CA ARG A 24 3.24 -13.65 -4.91
C ARG A 24 3.10 -12.28 -5.55
N GLU A 25 1.88 -11.85 -5.84
CA GLU A 25 1.63 -10.56 -6.47
C GLU A 25 2.04 -9.40 -5.56
N HIS A 26 1.83 -9.52 -4.25
CA HIS A 26 2.38 -8.56 -3.28
C HIS A 26 3.90 -8.47 -3.35
N MET A 27 4.61 -9.58 -3.26
CA MET A 27 6.08 -9.56 -3.33
C MET A 27 6.61 -9.10 -4.70
N GLN A 28 5.91 -9.42 -5.78
CA GLN A 28 6.21 -8.90 -7.12
C GLN A 28 6.08 -7.38 -7.16
N ARG A 29 4.99 -6.80 -6.65
CA ARG A 29 4.79 -5.34 -6.61
C ARG A 29 5.80 -4.62 -5.70
N LEU A 30 6.26 -5.29 -4.64
CA LEU A 30 7.35 -4.78 -3.79
C LEU A 30 8.64 -4.67 -4.60
N HIS A 31 9.01 -5.72 -5.36
CA HIS A 31 10.14 -5.68 -6.30
C HIS A 31 9.98 -4.60 -7.36
N ASP A 32 8.79 -4.48 -7.95
CA ASP A 32 8.54 -3.48 -9.00
C ASP A 32 8.64 -2.05 -8.46
N SER A 33 8.15 -1.80 -7.24
CA SER A 33 8.30 -0.52 -6.56
C SER A 33 9.76 -0.17 -6.31
N ALA A 34 10.56 -1.12 -5.81
CA ALA A 34 12.00 -0.95 -5.60
C ALA A 34 12.74 -0.72 -6.94
N LYS A 35 12.35 -1.46 -7.99
CA LYS A 35 12.92 -1.36 -9.34
C LYS A 35 12.73 0.02 -9.97
N ILE A 36 11.55 0.62 -9.84
CA ILE A 36 11.27 1.99 -10.35
C ILE A 36 12.29 3.00 -9.80
N TYR A 37 12.68 2.86 -8.54
CA TYR A 37 13.65 3.74 -7.87
C TYR A 37 15.08 3.19 -7.86
N ARG A 38 15.34 2.05 -8.53
CA ARG A 38 16.66 1.42 -8.68
C ARG A 38 17.27 0.96 -7.35
N PHE A 39 16.44 0.48 -6.43
CA PHE A 39 16.89 -0.05 -5.16
C PHE A 39 17.40 -1.48 -5.36
N PRO A 40 18.63 -1.82 -4.91
CA PRO A 40 19.13 -3.18 -5.00
C PRO A 40 18.40 -4.05 -4.00
N VAL A 41 17.70 -5.07 -4.49
CA VAL A 41 17.01 -6.07 -3.64
C VAL A 41 17.72 -7.39 -3.83
N SER A 42 18.34 -7.90 -2.77
CA SER A 42 19.11 -9.15 -2.82
C SER A 42 18.22 -10.39 -2.75
N GLN A 43 17.07 -10.28 -2.08
CA GLN A 43 16.15 -11.39 -1.89
C GLN A 43 15.34 -11.65 -3.15
N SER A 44 15.10 -12.91 -3.48
CA SER A 44 14.14 -13.28 -4.52
C SER A 44 12.69 -13.17 -4.01
N ILE A 45 11.72 -13.13 -4.93
CA ILE A 45 10.29 -13.16 -4.58
C ILE A 45 9.95 -14.39 -3.73
N ASP A 46 10.51 -15.55 -4.06
CA ASP A 46 10.24 -16.80 -3.32
C ASP A 46 10.83 -16.78 -1.91
N GLU A 47 12.02 -16.18 -1.74
CA GLU A 47 12.65 -15.97 -0.43
C GLU A 47 11.82 -15.01 0.44
N LEU A 48 11.33 -13.91 -0.12
CA LEU A 48 10.45 -12.98 0.60
C LEU A 48 9.13 -13.64 0.99
N MET A 49 8.57 -14.46 0.10
CA MET A 49 7.36 -15.22 0.39
C MET A 49 7.58 -16.26 1.49
N GLU A 50 8.73 -16.95 1.52
CA GLU A 50 9.04 -17.88 2.59
C GLU A 50 9.25 -17.15 3.92
N ALA A 51 10.03 -16.07 3.93
CA ALA A 51 10.24 -15.25 5.12
C ALA A 51 8.91 -14.71 5.69
N CYS A 52 7.96 -14.33 4.84
CA CYS A 52 6.62 -13.95 5.25
C CYS A 52 5.85 -15.10 5.93
N ARG A 53 5.87 -16.31 5.35
CA ARG A 53 5.27 -17.50 5.97
C ARG A 53 5.93 -17.83 7.31
N ASP A 54 7.26 -17.75 7.38
CA ASP A 54 8.03 -17.99 8.60
C ASP A 54 7.64 -17.01 9.70
N VAL A 55 7.55 -15.71 9.42
CA VAL A 55 7.16 -14.70 10.42
C VAL A 55 5.75 -14.96 10.97
N ILE A 56 4.80 -15.35 10.12
CA ILE A 56 3.43 -15.71 10.54
C ILE A 56 3.48 -16.94 11.47
N ARG A 57 4.15 -18.02 11.02
CA ARG A 57 4.28 -19.28 11.79
C ARG A 57 4.99 -19.05 13.12
N LYS A 58 6.07 -18.28 13.14
CA LYS A 58 6.89 -18.03 14.33
C LYS A 58 6.14 -17.26 15.42
N ASN A 59 5.19 -16.42 15.01
CA ASN A 59 4.31 -15.67 15.92
C ASN A 59 2.99 -16.40 16.23
N ASN A 60 2.82 -17.65 15.78
CA ASN A 60 1.59 -18.44 15.95
C ASN A 60 0.32 -17.71 15.48
N LEU A 61 0.41 -16.94 14.40
CA LEU A 61 -0.71 -16.18 13.87
C LEU A 61 -1.50 -17.01 12.85
N THR A 62 -2.83 -17.06 13.01
CA THR A 62 -3.74 -17.67 12.03
C THR A 62 -4.42 -16.64 11.13
N SER A 63 -4.51 -15.40 11.60
CA SER A 63 -5.00 -14.23 10.87
C SER A 63 -4.13 -13.03 11.22
N ALA A 64 -3.61 -12.32 10.22
CA ALA A 64 -2.64 -11.25 10.44
C ALA A 64 -2.63 -10.24 9.29
N TYR A 65 -2.19 -9.03 9.61
CA TYR A 65 -1.66 -8.11 8.62
C TYR A 65 -0.13 -8.22 8.60
N ILE A 66 0.45 -8.25 7.40
CA ILE A 66 1.88 -8.35 7.17
C ILE A 66 2.36 -7.09 6.45
N ARG A 67 3.48 -6.55 6.95
CA ARG A 67 4.14 -5.35 6.45
C ARG A 67 5.58 -5.66 6.03
N PRO A 68 5.80 -6.13 4.80
CA PRO A 68 7.12 -6.10 4.19
C PRO A 68 7.55 -4.65 3.94
N LEU A 69 8.81 -4.34 4.20
CA LEU A 69 9.40 -3.01 3.97
C LEU A 69 10.85 -3.18 3.50
N ILE A 70 11.18 -2.54 2.38
CA ILE A 70 12.54 -2.39 1.85
C ILE A 70 12.94 -0.92 2.01
N PHE A 71 14.11 -0.63 2.58
CA PHE A 71 14.55 0.74 2.81
C PHE A 71 16.07 0.90 2.69
N VAL A 72 16.51 2.14 2.42
CA VAL A 72 17.94 2.48 2.54
C VAL A 72 18.29 2.62 4.01
N GLY A 73 19.25 1.84 4.47
CA GLY A 73 19.76 1.86 5.84
C GLY A 73 20.75 2.98 6.11
N ASP A 74 21.67 2.70 7.02
CA ASP A 74 22.74 3.63 7.39
C ASP A 74 23.87 3.60 6.36
N VAL A 75 23.76 4.44 5.33
CA VAL A 75 24.71 4.50 4.18
C VAL A 75 25.25 5.92 3.94
N GLY A 76 25.03 6.83 4.88
CA GLY A 76 25.39 8.25 4.78
C GLY A 76 24.19 9.19 4.60
N MET A 77 24.48 10.49 4.65
CA MET A 77 23.45 11.57 4.73
C MET A 77 23.06 12.19 3.38
N GLY A 78 23.75 11.83 2.29
CA GLY A 78 23.42 12.30 0.95
C GLY A 78 22.09 11.72 0.45
N VAL A 79 21.36 12.47 -0.37
CA VAL A 79 20.10 11.99 -0.98
C VAL A 79 20.33 10.79 -1.91
N ASN A 80 21.48 10.77 -2.59
CA ASN A 80 21.91 9.66 -3.43
C ASN A 80 22.77 8.71 -2.58
N PRO A 81 22.35 7.44 -2.41
CA PRO A 81 23.18 6.44 -1.76
C PRO A 81 24.52 6.24 -2.49
N PRO A 82 25.60 5.88 -1.77
CA PRO A 82 26.87 5.56 -2.40
C PRO A 82 26.74 4.33 -3.32
N ALA A 83 27.55 4.28 -4.38
CA ALA A 83 27.57 3.12 -5.27
C ALA A 83 27.92 1.84 -4.49
N GLY A 84 27.26 0.72 -4.82
CA GLY A 84 27.47 -0.57 -4.16
C GLY A 84 26.78 -0.73 -2.80
N TYR A 85 25.90 0.20 -2.41
CA TYR A 85 25.07 0.03 -1.21
C TYR A 85 24.08 -1.14 -1.35
N SER A 86 23.60 -1.63 -0.21
CA SER A 86 22.50 -2.60 -0.11
C SER A 86 21.31 -1.99 0.62
N THR A 87 20.12 -2.54 0.42
CA THR A 87 18.93 -2.17 1.20
C THR A 87 18.73 -3.11 2.38
N ASP A 88 18.15 -2.58 3.45
CA ASP A 88 17.59 -3.38 4.53
C ASP A 88 16.16 -3.82 4.21
N VAL A 89 15.81 -5.04 4.62
CA VAL A 89 14.47 -5.61 4.45
C VAL A 89 13.94 -6.10 5.79
N ILE A 90 12.70 -5.70 6.10
CA ILE A 90 11.98 -6.21 7.27
C ILE A 90 10.63 -6.80 6.84
N ILE A 91 10.16 -7.80 7.57
CA ILE A 91 8.79 -8.33 7.47
C ILE A 91 8.23 -8.44 8.88
N ALA A 92 7.22 -7.63 9.18
CA ALA A 92 6.49 -7.72 10.44
C ALA A 92 5.10 -8.29 10.18
N ALA A 93 4.60 -9.15 11.07
CA ALA A 93 3.22 -9.63 11.06
C ALA A 93 2.57 -9.42 12.43
N PHE A 94 1.33 -8.94 12.45
CA PHE A 94 0.58 -8.67 13.67
C PHE A 94 -0.93 -8.72 13.41
N PRO A 95 -1.78 -9.02 14.42
CA PRO A 95 -3.22 -8.91 14.29
C PRO A 95 -3.64 -7.47 13.98
N TRP A 96 -4.49 -7.27 12.97
CA TRP A 96 -5.02 -5.94 12.67
C TRP A 96 -6.45 -6.04 12.13
N GLY A 97 -7.39 -5.39 12.85
CA GLY A 97 -8.82 -5.42 12.57
C GLY A 97 -9.23 -4.65 11.30
N ALA A 98 -10.51 -4.29 11.23
CA ALA A 98 -11.08 -3.50 10.14
C ALA A 98 -10.45 -2.09 10.12
N TYR A 99 -10.00 -1.67 8.94
CA TYR A 99 -9.23 -0.42 8.78
C TYR A 99 -10.07 0.84 9.05
N LEU A 100 -11.33 0.84 8.62
CA LEU A 100 -12.26 1.97 8.73
C LEU A 100 -13.22 1.86 9.91
N GLY A 101 -12.98 0.92 10.83
CA GLY A 101 -13.86 0.62 11.98
C GLY A 101 -14.62 -0.69 11.81
N ALA A 102 -15.07 -1.26 12.94
CA ALA A 102 -15.74 -2.56 12.96
C ALA A 102 -17.06 -2.57 12.18
N GLU A 103 -17.83 -1.48 12.29
CA GLU A 103 -19.15 -1.34 11.65
C GLU A 103 -19.05 -0.94 10.17
N ALA A 104 -17.88 -0.49 9.70
CA ALA A 104 -17.68 -0.01 8.34
C ALA A 104 -17.94 -1.07 7.27
N LEU A 105 -17.70 -2.34 7.58
CA LEU A 105 -17.94 -3.44 6.65
C LEU A 105 -19.44 -3.73 6.44
N GLU A 106 -20.28 -3.41 7.43
CA GLU A 106 -21.71 -3.73 7.43
C GLU A 106 -22.56 -2.51 7.03
N GLN A 107 -22.20 -1.33 7.53
CA GLN A 107 -23.00 -0.11 7.39
C GLN A 107 -22.45 0.84 6.33
N GLY A 108 -21.24 0.59 5.83
CA GLY A 108 -20.52 1.54 5.00
C GLY A 108 -19.90 2.68 5.82
N ILE A 109 -19.43 3.72 5.12
CA ILE A 109 -18.83 4.90 5.73
C ILE A 109 -19.27 6.18 5.03
N ASP A 110 -19.17 7.30 5.73
CA ASP A 110 -19.24 8.63 5.12
C ASP A 110 -17.84 9.07 4.67
N ALA A 111 -17.73 9.42 3.39
CA ALA A 111 -16.49 9.87 2.79
C ALA A 111 -16.57 11.33 2.32
N MET A 112 -15.44 12.02 2.31
CA MET A 112 -15.34 13.43 1.89
C MET A 112 -14.43 13.59 0.68
N VAL A 113 -14.85 14.36 -0.32
CA VAL A 113 -13.92 14.81 -1.38
C VAL A 113 -12.95 15.82 -0.77
N SER A 114 -11.67 15.50 -0.78
CA SER A 114 -10.60 16.31 -0.18
C SER A 114 -10.28 17.53 -1.05
N SER A 115 -9.78 18.60 -0.41
CA SER A 115 -9.20 19.75 -1.11
C SER A 115 -7.78 19.49 -1.62
N TRP A 116 -7.15 18.38 -1.21
CA TRP A 116 -5.82 17.98 -1.64
C TRP A 116 -5.88 17.02 -2.84
N ASN A 117 -5.20 17.39 -3.93
CA ASN A 117 -5.05 16.54 -5.11
C ASN A 117 -3.96 15.47 -4.93
N ARG A 118 -4.06 14.40 -5.71
CA ARG A 118 -3.01 13.39 -5.87
C ARG A 118 -1.84 13.91 -6.69
N ALA A 119 -0.70 13.22 -6.56
CA ALA A 119 0.52 13.56 -7.27
C ALA A 119 0.30 13.51 -8.79
N ALA A 120 0.79 14.52 -9.51
CA ALA A 120 0.68 14.59 -10.95
C ALA A 120 1.50 13.48 -11.64
N PRO A 121 1.09 12.99 -12.82
CA PRO A 121 1.92 12.11 -13.63
C PRO A 121 3.34 12.66 -13.83
N ASN A 122 4.33 11.78 -13.88
CA ASN A 122 5.74 12.11 -14.08
C ASN A 122 6.37 13.02 -13.00
N THR A 123 5.77 13.14 -11.82
CA THR A 123 6.40 13.77 -10.65
C THR A 123 6.99 12.72 -9.72
N ILE A 124 6.16 12.12 -8.86
CA ILE A 124 6.51 10.97 -8.02
C ILE A 124 5.70 9.77 -8.53
N PRO A 125 6.33 8.66 -8.95
CA PRO A 125 5.63 7.50 -9.50
C PRO A 125 4.55 6.95 -8.56
N THR A 126 3.29 7.18 -8.92
CA THR A 126 2.11 6.71 -8.16
C THR A 126 1.96 5.20 -8.26
N ALA A 127 2.44 4.57 -9.34
CA ALA A 127 2.45 3.11 -9.49
C ALA A 127 3.32 2.39 -8.44
N ALA A 128 4.32 3.08 -7.84
CA ALA A 128 5.15 2.53 -6.78
C ALA A 128 4.52 2.72 -5.40
N LYS A 129 4.54 1.68 -4.57
CA LYS A 129 4.08 1.77 -3.17
C LYS A 129 5.20 2.27 -2.26
N ALA A 130 5.58 3.53 -2.46
CA ALA A 130 6.67 4.18 -1.74
C ALA A 130 6.19 4.90 -0.47
N GLY A 131 7.07 4.99 0.54
CA GLY A 131 6.81 5.71 1.78
C GLY A 131 6.56 7.20 1.57
N GLY A 132 7.34 7.86 0.70
CA GLY A 132 7.20 9.30 0.42
C GLY A 132 5.83 9.70 -0.10
N ASN A 133 5.17 8.83 -0.88
CA ASN A 133 3.84 9.07 -1.43
C ASN A 133 2.77 9.23 -0.33
N TYR A 134 2.98 8.67 0.87
CA TYR A 134 1.99 8.74 1.96
C TYR A 134 1.89 10.12 2.63
N LEU A 135 2.74 11.09 2.28
CA LEU A 135 2.50 12.48 2.65
C LEU A 135 1.19 13.01 2.04
N SER A 136 0.91 12.66 0.78
CA SER A 136 -0.36 13.00 0.13
C SER A 136 -1.55 12.30 0.82
N SER A 137 -1.43 10.98 1.07
CA SER A 137 -2.45 10.22 1.79
C SER A 137 -2.75 10.77 3.18
N LEU A 138 -1.72 11.22 3.92
CA LEU A 138 -1.87 11.84 5.24
C LEU A 138 -2.73 13.10 5.17
N LEU A 139 -2.48 13.98 4.19
CA LEU A 139 -3.23 15.23 4.03
C LEU A 139 -4.70 14.94 3.70
N VAL A 140 -4.95 14.08 2.71
CA VAL A 140 -6.31 13.67 2.29
C VAL A 140 -7.09 13.05 3.44
N GLY A 141 -6.52 12.02 4.08
CA GLY A 141 -7.22 11.28 5.12
C GLY A 141 -7.39 12.08 6.42
N SER A 142 -6.42 12.91 6.78
CA SER A 142 -6.52 13.73 8.00
C SER A 142 -7.51 14.89 7.83
N GLU A 143 -7.65 15.45 6.63
CA GLU A 143 -8.65 16.47 6.34
C GLU A 143 -10.07 15.95 6.52
N ALA A 144 -10.39 14.81 5.92
CA ALA A 144 -11.70 14.18 6.06
C ALA A 144 -12.05 13.90 7.53
N ARG A 145 -11.11 13.31 8.27
CA ARG A 145 -11.28 12.99 9.70
C ARG A 145 -11.47 14.23 10.57
N ARG A 146 -10.78 15.34 10.26
CA ARG A 146 -10.99 16.62 10.97
C ARG A 146 -12.40 17.20 10.75
N HIS A 147 -13.05 16.85 9.65
CA HIS A 147 -14.42 17.28 9.33
C HIS A 147 -15.50 16.23 9.67
N GLY A 148 -15.14 15.18 10.43
CA GLY A 148 -16.11 14.19 10.92
C GLY A 148 -16.39 13.03 9.97
N TYR A 149 -15.65 12.91 8.87
CA TYR A 149 -15.76 11.79 7.92
C TYR A 149 -14.74 10.68 8.24
N GLN A 150 -15.04 9.46 7.84
CA GLN A 150 -14.21 8.29 8.13
C GLN A 150 -13.02 8.19 7.16
N GLU A 151 -13.18 8.66 5.91
CA GLU A 151 -12.11 8.68 4.92
C GLU A 151 -12.23 9.81 3.88
N GLY A 152 -11.10 10.21 3.30
CA GLY A 152 -11.02 11.19 2.22
C GLY A 152 -10.85 10.56 0.85
N ILE A 153 -11.59 11.07 -0.14
CA ILE A 153 -11.46 10.79 -1.57
C ILE A 153 -10.65 11.92 -2.20
N ALA A 154 -9.58 11.58 -2.89
CA ALA A 154 -8.75 12.56 -3.59
C ALA A 154 -9.10 12.62 -5.08
N LEU A 155 -8.95 13.80 -5.66
CA LEU A 155 -8.99 14.01 -7.10
C LEU A 155 -7.57 13.99 -7.68
N ASP A 156 -7.44 13.71 -8.97
CA ASP A 156 -6.22 14.00 -9.71
C ASP A 156 -6.06 15.52 -9.93
N VAL A 157 -4.98 15.92 -10.62
CA VAL A 157 -4.71 17.34 -10.93
C VAL A 157 -5.63 17.93 -12.00
N ASN A 158 -6.41 17.09 -12.69
CA ASN A 158 -7.37 17.50 -13.72
C ASN A 158 -8.80 17.61 -13.16
N GLY A 159 -9.01 17.26 -11.88
CA GLY A 159 -10.31 17.28 -11.23
C GLY A 159 -11.13 16.00 -11.39
N TYR A 160 -10.54 14.91 -11.90
CA TYR A 160 -11.19 13.60 -11.98
C TYR A 160 -10.98 12.80 -10.69
N ILE A 161 -11.89 11.87 -10.40
CA ILE A 161 -11.75 10.97 -9.25
C ILE A 161 -10.49 10.13 -9.42
N SER A 162 -9.64 10.16 -8.38
CA SER A 162 -8.47 9.32 -8.27
C SER A 162 -8.80 8.12 -7.37
N GLU A 163 -8.72 8.27 -6.05
CA GLU A 163 -8.84 7.17 -5.09
C GLU A 163 -9.01 7.70 -3.65
N GLY A 164 -9.27 6.81 -2.69
CA GLY A 164 -9.26 7.12 -1.26
C GLY A 164 -7.84 7.32 -0.71
N ALA A 165 -7.70 7.84 0.52
CA ALA A 165 -6.39 8.06 1.14
C ALA A 165 -5.48 6.80 1.13
N GLY A 166 -6.05 5.60 1.35
CA GLY A 166 -5.35 4.33 1.38
C GLY A 166 -5.94 3.22 0.48
N GLU A 167 -7.02 3.51 -0.26
CA GLU A 167 -7.89 2.54 -0.93
C GLU A 167 -8.24 2.97 -2.35
N ASN A 168 -8.44 2.01 -3.26
CA ASN A 168 -9.03 2.30 -4.57
C ASN A 168 -10.54 2.60 -4.45
N LEU A 169 -11.06 3.40 -5.37
CA LEU A 169 -12.48 3.76 -5.45
C LEU A 169 -13.19 2.97 -6.56
N PHE A 170 -14.39 2.48 -6.23
CA PHE A 170 -15.30 1.84 -7.17
C PHE A 170 -16.67 2.52 -7.11
N GLU A 171 -17.34 2.61 -8.25
CA GLU A 171 -18.73 3.06 -8.37
C GLU A 171 -19.56 1.97 -9.05
N VAL A 172 -20.83 1.84 -8.67
CA VAL A 172 -21.80 0.97 -9.36
C VAL A 172 -22.91 1.84 -9.91
N LYS A 173 -23.10 1.80 -11.23
CA LYS A 173 -24.16 2.54 -11.91
C LYS A 173 -24.85 1.62 -12.92
N ASP A 174 -26.16 1.53 -12.83
CA ASP A 174 -26.99 0.68 -13.70
C ASP A 174 -26.52 -0.79 -13.73
N GLY A 175 -26.06 -1.31 -12.59
CA GLY A 175 -25.51 -2.66 -12.45
C GLY A 175 -24.10 -2.85 -13.03
N VAL A 176 -23.47 -1.79 -13.54
CA VAL A 176 -22.12 -1.80 -14.09
C VAL A 176 -21.11 -1.27 -13.07
N LEU A 177 -20.01 -1.99 -12.89
CA LEU A 177 -18.90 -1.61 -12.01
C LEU A 177 -17.90 -0.71 -12.73
N PHE A 178 -17.61 0.44 -12.15
CA PHE A 178 -16.61 1.41 -12.62
C PHE A 178 -15.50 1.54 -11.60
N THR A 179 -14.28 1.78 -12.09
CA THR A 179 -13.14 2.17 -11.27
C THR A 179 -12.24 3.08 -12.12
N PRO A 180 -11.59 4.11 -11.55
CA PRO A 180 -10.68 4.96 -12.29
C PRO A 180 -9.56 4.16 -12.96
N THR A 181 -9.10 4.63 -14.12
CA THR A 181 -8.02 3.96 -14.87
C THR A 181 -6.71 4.00 -14.09
N VAL A 182 -5.80 3.06 -14.38
CA VAL A 182 -4.51 2.91 -13.67
C VAL A 182 -3.62 4.16 -13.69
N HIS A 183 -3.80 5.08 -14.64
CA HIS A 183 -3.06 6.34 -14.70
C HIS A 183 -3.55 7.39 -13.70
N LEU A 184 -4.75 7.19 -13.14
CA LEU A 184 -5.38 8.08 -12.17
C LEU A 184 -5.22 7.61 -10.73
N ILE A 185 -4.67 6.42 -10.46
CA ILE A 185 -4.59 5.83 -9.12
C ILE A 185 -3.16 5.47 -8.72
N ARG A 186 -2.93 5.41 -7.42
CA ARG A 186 -1.70 4.97 -6.81
C ARG A 186 -1.73 3.47 -6.59
N ALA A 187 -0.65 2.82 -7.03
CA ALA A 187 -0.44 1.38 -6.97
C ALA A 187 -1.65 0.64 -7.54
N ALA A 188 -1.56 0.27 -8.82
CA ALA A 188 -2.54 -0.62 -9.44
C ALA A 188 -2.96 -1.66 -8.40
N GLY A 189 -4.25 -1.59 -7.99
CA GLY A 189 -4.85 -2.66 -7.23
C GLY A 189 -4.53 -3.97 -7.94
N TYR A 190 -4.58 -5.08 -7.23
CA TYR A 190 -4.37 -6.34 -7.92
C TYR A 190 -5.58 -6.61 -8.82
N TYR A 191 -5.60 -6.02 -10.00
CA TYR A 191 -6.55 -6.29 -11.05
C TYR A 191 -6.05 -7.53 -11.80
N PRO A 192 -6.95 -8.42 -12.23
CA PRO A 192 -6.60 -9.51 -13.15
C PRO A 192 -6.09 -8.98 -14.50
#